data_AF-A0A952AXB9-F1
#
_entry.id   AF-A0A952AXB9-F1
#
_cell.length_a   1.000
_cell.length_b   1.000
_cell.length_c   1.000
_cell.angle_alpha   90.00
_cell.angle_beta   90.00
_cell.angle_gamma   90.00
#
_symmetry.space_group_name_H-M   'P 1'
#
loop_
_entity.id
_entity.type
_entity.pdbx_description
1 polymer ?
#
loop_
_entity_poly.entity_id
_entity_poly.type
_entity_poly.pdbx_seq_one_letter_code
_entity_poly.pdbx_strand_id
1 'polypeptide(L)'
;MQSVKDILKKFNPLEDRYISREFQTFAIYLSKRLHDEKRKSLYMRLAKNIPRAVLENALRYVIDSAARNKAALFMWKLKQLNAFSSPKVHKVPKDHKD
;
A
#
# COMPACT_ATOMS: atom_id res chain seq x y z
N MET A 1 -32.51 -11.79 -16.45
CA MET A 1 -31.05 -12.11 -16.45
C MET A 1 -30.37 -11.23 -17.48
N GLN A 2 -29.20 -10.66 -17.16
CA GLN A 2 -28.39 -9.95 -18.17
C GLN A 2 -27.69 -10.99 -19.08
N SER A 3 -27.65 -10.73 -20.39
CA SER A 3 -26.91 -11.60 -21.32
C SER A 3 -25.41 -11.25 -21.32
N VAL A 4 -24.56 -12.19 -21.73
CA VAL A 4 -23.11 -11.93 -21.91
C VAL A 4 -22.88 -10.76 -22.88
N LYS A 5 -23.69 -10.66 -23.94
CA LYS A 5 -23.67 -9.56 -24.91
C LYS A 5 -23.88 -8.19 -24.24
N ASP A 6 -24.77 -8.11 -23.25
CA ASP A 6 -25.06 -6.87 -22.54
C ASP A 6 -23.97 -6.49 -21.54
N ILE A 7 -23.27 -7.48 -20.96
CA ILE A 7 -22.10 -7.26 -20.10
C ILE A 7 -20.93 -6.70 -20.93
N LEU A 8 -20.67 -7.29 -22.10
CA LEU A 8 -19.55 -6.88 -22.96
C LEU A 8 -19.71 -5.46 -23.51
N LYS A 9 -20.95 -5.01 -23.77
CA LYS A 9 -21.22 -3.62 -24.18
C LYS A 9 -20.73 -2.56 -23.18
N LYS A 10 -20.65 -2.90 -21.89
CA LYS A 10 -20.22 -1.99 -20.80
C LYS A 10 -18.78 -2.25 -20.35
N PHE A 11 -18.12 -3.27 -20.88
CA PHE A 11 -16.77 -3.64 -20.49
C PHE A 11 -15.76 -2.80 -21.26
N ASN A 12 -14.95 -2.01 -20.54
CA ASN A 12 -13.81 -1.31 -21.10
C ASN A 12 -12.53 -2.10 -20.75
N PRO A 13 -11.86 -2.75 -21.72
CA PRO A 13 -10.66 -3.53 -21.45
C PRO A 13 -9.45 -2.67 -21.03
N LEU A 14 -9.52 -1.36 -21.22
CA LEU A 14 -8.45 -0.42 -20.86
C LEU A 14 -8.60 0.09 -19.41
N GLU A 15 -9.74 -0.14 -18.77
CA GLU A 15 -10.02 0.30 -17.41
C GLU A 15 -10.07 -0.89 -16.46
N ASP A 16 -9.26 -0.82 -15.40
CA ASP A 16 -9.39 -1.78 -14.31
C ASP A 16 -10.52 -1.34 -13.38
N ARG A 17 -11.57 -2.16 -13.30
CA ARG A 17 -12.75 -1.92 -12.45
C ARG A 17 -12.38 -1.69 -10.98
N TYR A 18 -11.33 -2.34 -10.48
CA TYR A 18 -10.97 -2.35 -9.05
C TYR A 18 -9.77 -1.46 -8.72
N ILE A 19 -9.00 -1.05 -9.72
CA ILE A 19 -7.84 -0.18 -9.58
C ILE A 19 -8.16 1.19 -10.18
N SER A 20 -8.59 2.09 -9.31
CA SER A 20 -8.92 3.49 -9.64
C SER A 20 -7.81 4.47 -9.25
N ARG A 21 -6.89 4.06 -8.37
CA ARG A 21 -5.87 4.93 -7.77
C ARG A 21 -4.51 4.25 -7.75
N GLU A 22 -3.47 5.06 -7.89
CA GLU A 22 -2.07 4.65 -7.89
C GLU A 22 -1.72 3.74 -6.69
N PHE A 23 -2.09 4.13 -5.47
CA PHE A 23 -1.78 3.33 -4.28
C PHE A 23 -2.41 1.92 -4.30
N GLN A 24 -3.50 1.70 -5.04
CA GLN A 24 -4.09 0.37 -5.20
C GLN A 24 -3.21 -0.50 -6.09
N THR A 25 -2.73 0.04 -7.22
CA THR A 25 -1.75 -0.62 -8.08
C THR A 25 -0.48 -0.96 -7.30
N PHE A 26 0.03 0.01 -6.53
CA PHE A 26 1.23 -0.18 -5.73
C PHE A 26 1.04 -1.23 -4.63
N ALA A 27 -0.12 -1.28 -3.99
CA ALA A 27 -0.43 -2.32 -3.01
C ALA A 27 -0.44 -3.74 -3.60
N ILE A 28 -1.00 -3.91 -4.81
CA ILE A 28 -0.96 -5.18 -5.53
C ILE A 28 0.48 -5.54 -5.92
N TYR A 29 1.26 -4.55 -6.36
CA TYR A 29 2.68 -4.73 -6.63
C TYR A 29 3.44 -5.20 -5.38
N LEU A 30 3.25 -4.55 -4.22
CA LEU A 30 3.85 -4.97 -2.94
C LEU A 30 3.47 -6.41 -2.58
N SER A 31 2.18 -6.75 -2.65
CA SER A 31 1.73 -8.10 -2.27
C SER A 31 2.32 -9.18 -3.18
N LYS A 32 2.45 -8.91 -4.48
CA LYS A 32 3.09 -9.82 -5.44
C LYS A 32 4.59 -9.98 -5.16
N ARG A 33 5.31 -8.87 -4.98
CA ARG A 33 6.77 -8.89 -4.72
C ARG A 33 7.14 -9.57 -3.39
N LEU A 34 6.24 -9.52 -2.41
CA LEU A 34 6.40 -10.16 -1.11
C LEU A 34 5.81 -11.57 -1.04
N HIS A 35 5.26 -12.09 -2.14
CA HIS A 35 4.57 -13.38 -2.22
C HIS A 35 3.45 -13.55 -1.17
N ASP A 36 2.67 -12.49 -0.93
CA ASP A 36 1.61 -12.43 0.09
C ASP A 36 0.31 -11.81 -0.45
N GLU A 37 -0.07 -12.22 -1.67
CA GLU A 37 -1.27 -11.73 -2.37
C GLU A 37 -2.58 -11.95 -1.60
N LYS A 38 -2.63 -12.99 -0.75
CA LYS A 38 -3.77 -13.28 0.13
C LYS A 38 -4.06 -12.14 1.11
N ARG A 39 -3.08 -11.27 1.40
CA ARG A 39 -3.22 -10.10 2.29
C ARG A 39 -3.19 -8.77 1.54
N LYS A 40 -3.58 -8.72 0.26
CA LYS A 40 -3.64 -7.47 -0.54
C LYS A 40 -4.34 -6.28 0.16
N SER A 41 -5.36 -6.52 0.98
CA SER A 41 -6.05 -5.48 1.75
C SER A 41 -5.15 -4.80 2.79
N LEU A 42 -4.22 -5.55 3.41
CA LEU A 42 -3.21 -5.00 4.30
C LEU A 42 -2.30 -4.02 3.55
N TYR A 43 -1.76 -4.46 2.41
CA TYR A 43 -0.87 -3.62 1.60
C TYR A 43 -1.59 -2.40 1.04
N MET A 44 -2.89 -2.51 0.73
CA MET A 44 -3.71 -1.37 0.31
C MET A 44 -3.82 -0.32 1.40
N ARG A 45 -4.04 -0.73 2.64
CA ARG A 45 -4.05 0.18 3.79
C ARG A 45 -2.68 0.81 4.04
N LEU A 46 -1.59 0.04 3.90
CA LEU A 46 -0.22 0.57 4.04
C LEU A 46 0.08 1.60 2.95
N ALA A 47 -0.15 1.28 1.68
CA ALA A 47 0.09 2.18 0.55
C ALA A 47 -0.77 3.45 0.60
N LYS A 48 -1.98 3.37 1.16
CA LYS A 48 -2.86 4.53 1.36
C LYS A 48 -2.35 5.49 2.44
N ASN A 49 -1.69 4.97 3.48
CA ASN A 49 -1.41 5.73 4.70
C ASN A 49 0.08 6.04 4.92
N ILE A 50 0.99 5.30 4.29
CA ILE A 50 2.44 5.44 4.45
C ILE A 50 3.02 6.01 3.15
N PRO A 51 3.90 7.03 3.20
CA PRO A 51 4.52 7.56 2.00
C PRO A 51 5.20 6.47 1.19
N ARG A 52 4.96 6.46 -0.12
CA ARG A 52 5.47 5.45 -1.05
C ARG A 52 6.97 5.22 -0.90
N ALA A 53 7.75 6.29 -0.78
CA ALA A 53 9.21 6.22 -0.63
C ALA A 53 9.64 5.34 0.57
N VAL A 54 8.89 5.35 1.68
CA VAL A 54 9.17 4.52 2.85
C VAL A 54 8.90 3.04 2.55
N LEU A 55 7.80 2.75 1.86
CA LEU A 55 7.43 1.40 1.46
C LEU A 55 8.39 0.83 0.41
N GLU A 56 8.83 1.64 -0.56
CA GLU A 56 9.81 1.24 -1.57
C GLU A 56 11.19 0.97 -0.94
N ASN A 57 11.61 1.80 0.01
CA ASN A 57 12.83 1.58 0.76
C ASN A 57 12.77 0.23 1.53
N ALA A 58 11.67 -0.03 2.23
CA ALA A 58 11.46 -1.31 2.89
C ALA A 58 11.42 -2.49 1.90
N LEU A 59 10.77 -2.34 0.75
CA LEU A 59 10.71 -3.40 -0.27
C LEU A 59 12.10 -3.70 -0.83
N ARG A 60 12.89 -2.68 -1.19
CA ARG A 60 14.26 -2.84 -1.72
C ARG A 60 15.13 -3.63 -0.76
N TYR A 61 15.00 -3.40 0.56
CA TYR A 61 15.71 -4.17 1.57
C TYR A 61 15.32 -5.65 1.59
N VAL A 62 14.04 -5.96 1.34
CA VAL A 62 13.49 -7.32 1.49
C VAL A 62 13.61 -8.15 0.23
N ILE A 63 13.53 -7.52 -0.95
CA ILE A 63 13.30 -8.25 -2.20
C ILE A 63 14.45 -9.19 -2.56
N ASP A 64 15.68 -8.77 -2.27
CA ASP A 64 16.90 -9.54 -2.51
C ASP A 64 17.31 -10.41 -1.31
N SER A 65 16.51 -10.41 -0.24
CA SER A 65 16.80 -11.23 0.94
C SER A 65 16.45 -12.72 0.71
N ALA A 66 17.20 -13.61 1.36
CA ALA A 66 16.92 -15.05 1.44
C ALA A 66 15.87 -15.41 2.51
N ALA A 67 15.12 -14.42 3.02
CA ALA A 67 14.18 -14.64 4.10
C ALA A 67 13.04 -15.58 3.68
N ARG A 68 12.78 -16.60 4.49
CA ARG A 68 11.67 -17.55 4.28
C ARG A 68 10.31 -16.86 4.24
N ASN A 69 10.15 -15.77 4.99
CA ASN A 69 8.93 -14.96 5.01
C ASN A 69 9.25 -13.49 4.76
N LYS A 70 9.23 -13.11 3.48
CA LYS A 70 9.49 -11.73 3.02
C LYS A 70 8.47 -10.74 3.55
N ALA A 71 7.18 -11.12 3.65
CA ALA A 71 6.14 -10.26 4.22
C ALA A 71 6.42 -9.89 5.70
N ALA A 72 6.85 -10.86 6.51
CA ALA A 72 7.22 -10.60 7.91
C ALA A 72 8.45 -9.68 8.02
N LEU A 73 9.48 -9.93 7.19
CA LEU A 73 10.67 -9.06 7.16
C LEU A 73 10.33 -7.63 6.71
N PHE A 74 9.40 -7.49 5.75
CA PHE A 74 8.89 -6.20 5.31
C PHE A 74 8.20 -5.43 6.44
N MET A 75 7.29 -6.08 7.16
CA MET A 75 6.63 -5.45 8.32
C MET A 75 7.63 -5.06 9.42
N TRP A 76 8.62 -5.92 9.68
CA TRP A 76 9.71 -5.60 10.60
C TRP A 76 10.51 -4.38 10.13
N LYS A 77 10.86 -4.30 8.83
CA LYS A 77 11.61 -3.17 8.28
C LYS A 77 10.81 -1.86 8.34
N LEU A 78 9.50 -1.90 8.09
CA LEU A 78 8.63 -0.73 8.28
C LEU A 78 8.62 -0.24 9.73
N LYS A 79 8.65 -1.15 10.69
CA LYS A 79 8.79 -0.80 12.11
C LYS A 79 10.13 -0.12 12.40
N GLN A 80 11.23 -0.63 11.85
CA GLN A 80 12.57 -0.02 11.97
C GLN A 80 12.63 1.40 11.37
N LEU A 81 11.85 1.65 10.32
CA LEU A 81 11.73 2.97 9.69
C LEU A 81 10.75 3.91 10.41
N ASN A 82 10.22 3.54 11.58
CA ASN A 82 9.19 4.27 12.32
C ASN A 82 7.95 4.62 11.47
N ALA A 83 7.61 3.78 10.49
CA ALA A 83 6.55 4.05 9.52
C ALA A 83 5.13 4.09 10.13
N PHE A 84 4.97 3.63 11.38
CA PHE A 84 3.70 3.60 12.11
C PHE A 84 3.58 4.73 13.15
N SER A 85 4.62 5.52 13.36
CA SER A 85 4.60 6.64 14.27
C SER A 85 3.78 7.79 13.67
N SER A 86 2.78 8.28 14.40
CA SER A 86 2.06 9.49 13.98
C SER A 86 3.03 10.67 13.87
N PRO A 87 2.88 11.57 12.88
CA PRO A 87 3.66 12.78 12.84
C PRO A 87 3.47 13.53 14.16
N LYS A 88 4.57 13.88 14.84
CA LYS A 88 4.50 14.75 16.01
C LYS A 88 3.99 16.10 15.51
N VAL A 89 2.69 16.34 15.66
CA VAL A 89 2.13 17.68 15.45
C VAL A 89 2.87 18.60 16.41
N HIS A 90 3.74 19.47 15.88
CA HIS A 90 4.22 20.60 16.65
C HIS A 90 3.00 21.45 16.98
N LYS A 91 2.53 21.35 18.23
CA LYS A 91 1.50 22.27 18.73
C LYS A 91 2.17 23.64 18.76
N VAL A 92 1.78 24.51 17.82
CA VAL A 92 2.11 25.94 17.91
C VAL A 92 1.57 26.42 19.26
N PRO A 93 2.38 27.07 20.11
CA PRO A 93 1.89 27.65 21.35
C PRO A 93 0.71 28.55 21.03
N LYS A 94 -0.42 28.36 21.71
CA LYS A 94 -1.52 29.31 21.63
C LYS A 94 -1.05 30.56 22.35
N ASP A 95 -0.65 31.58 21.61
CA ASP A 95 -0.48 32.92 22.17
C ASP A 95 -1.80 33.29 22.85
N HIS A 96 -1.79 33.38 24.18
CA HIS A 96 -2.83 34.07 24.92
C HIS A 96 -2.69 35.53 24.53
N LYS A 97 -3.65 36.04 23.74
CA LYS A 97 -3.88 37.47 23.67
C LYS A 97 -4.66 37.86 24.92
N ASP A 98 -4.03 38.71 25.72
CA ASP A 98 -4.63 39.46 26.83
C ASP A 98 -5.82 40.31 26.38
#